data_AF-A0A2N3N7P8-F1
#
_entry.id   AF-A0A2N3N7P8-F1
#
_cell.length_a   1.000
_cell.length_b   1.000
_cell.length_c   1.000
_cell.angle_alpha   90.00
_cell.angle_beta   90.00
_cell.angle_gamma   90.00
#
_symmetry.space_group_name_H-M   'P 1'
#
loop_
_entity.id
_entity.type
_entity.pdbx_description
1 polymer ?
#
loop_
_entity_poly.entity_id
_entity_poly.type
_entity_poly.pdbx_seq_one_letter_code
_entity_poly.pdbx_strand_id
1 'polypeptide(L)' 'CWTAVGTGQFRPGDSANPHLGKPGDLEKVEEARVETLCVGEDVARKAVEALKQAHPYEEPAYA' A
#
# COMPACT_ATOMS: atom_id res chain seq x y z
N CYS A 1 -8.74 14.92 -0.20
CA CYS A 1 -7.80 13.94 0.37
C CYS A 1 -6.72 14.69 1.12
N TRP A 2 -6.05 14.00 2.04
CA TRP A 2 -4.86 14.48 2.75
C TRP A 2 -3.70 13.53 2.42
N THR A 3 -2.47 14.04 2.41
CA THR A 3 -1.28 13.24 2.12
C THR A 3 -0.14 13.67 3.04
N ALA A 4 0.58 12.70 3.60
CA ALA A 4 1.82 12.93 4.31
C ALA A 4 2.91 11.97 3.84
N VAL A 5 4.13 12.49 3.71
CA VAL A 5 5.32 11.70 3.38
C VAL A 5 5.94 11.17 4.68
N GLY A 6 6.38 9.92 4.66
CA GLY A 6 7.02 9.25 5.78
C GLY A 6 7.89 8.08 5.33
N THR A 7 8.35 7.29 6.29
CA THR A 7 9.13 6.08 6.01
C THR A 7 8.30 4.83 6.29
N GLY A 8 7.99 4.07 5.25
CA GLY A 8 7.41 2.73 5.35
C GLY A 8 8.47 1.68 5.65
N GLN A 9 8.07 0.61 6.32
CA GLN A 9 8.93 -0.55 6.57
C GLN A 9 8.17 -1.83 6.30
N PHE A 10 8.79 -2.75 5.58
CA PHE A 10 8.25 -4.08 5.33
C PHE A 10 9.38 -5.09 5.18
N ARG A 11 9.07 -6.37 5.43
CA ARG A 11 9.96 -7.49 5.18
C ARG A 11 9.25 -8.49 4.29
N PRO A 12 9.61 -8.61 3.00
CA PRO A 12 9.01 -9.60 2.13
C PRO A 12 9.26 -11.01 2.67
N GLY A 13 8.23 -11.85 2.66
CA GLY A 13 8.37 -13.28 2.97
C GLY A 13 9.13 -14.04 1.87
N ASP A 14 9.56 -15.26 2.17
CA ASP A 14 10.40 -16.06 1.27
C ASP A 14 9.77 -16.36 -0.10
N SER A 15 8.44 -16.40 -0.17
CA SER A 15 7.67 -16.63 -1.40
C SER A 15 7.10 -15.35 -2.01
N ALA A 16 7.44 -14.18 -1.50
CA ALA A 16 6.92 -12.91 -2.01
C ALA A 16 7.61 -12.52 -3.32
N ASN A 17 6.87 -11.88 -4.22
CA ASN A 17 7.41 -11.24 -5.41
C ASN A 17 7.32 -9.70 -5.25
N PRO A 18 8.18 -9.10 -4.41
CA PRO A 18 8.03 -7.69 -4.08
C PRO A 18 8.43 -6.81 -5.28
N HIS A 19 7.68 -5.73 -5.49
CA HIS A 19 8.07 -4.70 -6.45
C HIS A 19 9.39 -4.00 -6.06
N LEU A 20 9.68 -3.94 -4.76
CA LEU A 20 10.88 -3.35 -4.19
C LEU A 20 11.40 -4.19 -3.01
N GLY A 21 12.72 -4.33 -2.93
CA GLY A 21 13.39 -5.03 -1.82
C GLY A 21 13.66 -6.51 -2.07
N LYS A 22 14.18 -7.19 -1.05
CA LYS A 22 14.56 -8.61 -1.13
C LYS A 22 13.85 -9.47 -0.07
N PRO A 23 13.45 -10.71 -0.41
CA PRO A 23 12.94 -11.67 0.58
C PRO A 23 13.87 -11.84 1.78
N GLY A 24 13.30 -11.80 2.98
CA GLY A 24 14.02 -11.95 4.25
C GLY A 24 14.65 -10.66 4.80
N ASP A 25 14.89 -9.65 3.96
CA ASP A 25 15.50 -8.39 4.37
C ASP A 25 14.45 -7.37 4.86
N LEU A 26 14.78 -6.60 5.90
CA LEU A 26 13.93 -5.49 6.34
C LEU A 26 14.20 -4.27 5.47
N GLU A 27 13.20 -3.85 4.72
CA GLU A 27 13.26 -2.71 3.82
C GLU A 27 12.72 -1.45 4.49
N LYS A 28 13.29 -0.30 4.11
CA LYS A 28 12.82 1.04 4.51
C LYS A 28 12.73 1.91 3.26
N VAL A 29 11.55 2.46 3.00
CA VAL A 29 11.28 3.28 1.81
C VAL A 29 10.55 4.55 2.17
N GLU A 30 10.80 5.60 1.39
CA GLU A 30 9.97 6.79 1.44
C GLU A 30 8.60 6.47 0.83
N GLU A 31 7.54 6.72 1.59
CA GLU A 31 6.16 6.45 1.19
C GLU A 31 5.26 7.65 1.48
N ALA A 32 4.17 7.75 0.72
CA ALA A 32 3.12 8.72 0.96
C ALA A 32 1.89 8.03 1.55
N ARG A 33 1.50 8.40 2.77
CA ARG A 33 0.21 8.01 3.35
C ARG A 33 -0.87 8.91 2.76
N VAL A 34 -1.80 8.31 2.02
CA VAL A 34 -2.94 9.02 1.42
C VAL A 34 -4.22 8.68 2.19
N GLU A 35 -4.94 9.71 2.63
CA GLU A 35 -6.20 9.57 3.38
C GLU A 35 -7.33 10.27 2.63
N THR A 36 -8.46 9.57 2.49
CA THR A 36 -9.66 10.10 1.84
C THR A 36 -10.92 9.59 2.52
N LEU A 37 -11.96 10.43 2.53
CA LEU A 37 -13.26 10.05 3.06
C LEU A 37 -14.03 9.27 1.99
N CYS A 38 -14.45 8.05 2.32
CA CYS A 38 -15.37 7.25 1.53
C CYS A 38 -16.73 7.23 2.23
N VAL A 39 -17.75 7.79 1.60
CA VAL A 39 -19.11 7.83 2.19
C VAL A 39 -19.86 6.56 1.78
N GLY A 40 -19.98 5.63 2.73
CA GLY A 40 -20.69 4.35 2.54
C GLY A 40 -19.78 3.20 2.11
N GLU A 41 -20.19 1.98 2.43
CA GLU A 41 -19.41 0.76 2.21
C GLU A 41 -19.14 0.48 0.72
N ASP A 42 -20.14 0.69 -0.14
CA ASP A 42 -20.00 0.45 -1.58
C ASP A 42 -18.94 1.36 -2.22
N VAL A 43 -18.85 2.61 -1.75
CA VAL A 43 -17.84 3.57 -2.22
C VAL A 43 -16.47 3.15 -1.70
N ALA A 44 -16.37 2.74 -0.43
CA ALA A 44 -15.11 2.24 0.14
C ALA A 44 -14.60 1.00 -0.60
N ARG A 45 -15.46 0.03 -0.90
CA ARG A 45 -15.10 -1.17 -1.69
C ARG A 45 -14.61 -0.81 -3.08
N LYS A 46 -15.31 0.07 -3.80
CA LYS A 46 -14.87 0.55 -5.12
C LYS A 46 -13.53 1.28 -5.07
N ALA A 47 -13.30 2.08 -4.03
CA ALA A 47 -12.02 2.77 -3.83
C ALA A 47 -10.87 1.78 -3.58
N VAL A 48 -11.09 0.74 -2.78
CA VAL A 48 -10.10 -0.32 -2.52
C VAL A 48 -9.80 -1.11 -3.80
N GLU A 49 -10.80 -1.46 -4.60
CA GLU A 49 -10.56 -2.17 -5.87
C GLU A 49 -9.77 -1.32 -6.86
N ALA A 50 -10.10 -0.02 -6.97
CA ALA A 50 -9.33 0.91 -7.79
C ALA A 50 -7.88 1.08 -7.28
N LEU A 51 -7.69 1.15 -5.95
CA LEU A 51 -6.36 1.20 -5.34
C LEU A 51 -5.54 -0.03 -5.73
N LYS A 52 -6.08 -1.23 -5.59
CA LYS A 52 -5.39 -2.49 -5.95
C LYS A 52 -5.01 -2.57 -7.42
N GLN A 53 -5.83 -2.01 -8.32
CA GLN A 53 -5.53 -1.97 -9.76
C GLN A 53 -4.45 -0.95 -10.14
N ALA A 54 -4.42 0.19 -9.44
CA ALA A 54 -3.49 1.27 -9.74
C ALA A 54 -2.14 1.13 -9.03
N HIS A 55 -2.09 0.42 -7.90
CA HIS A 55 -0.90 0.32 -7.08
C HIS A 55 0.11 -0.68 -7.67
N PRO A 56 1.43 -0.36 -7.71
CA PRO A 56 2.44 -1.24 -8.30
C PRO A 56 2.73 -2.50 -7.46
N TYR A 57 2.37 -2.48 -6.18
CA TYR A 57 2.59 -3.62 -5.28
C TYR A 57 1.45 -4.62 -5.40
N GLU A 58 1.79 -5.90 -5.35
CA GLU A 58 0.82 -7.01 -5.33
C GLU A 58 -0.16 -6.88 -4.14
N GLU A 59 0.37 -6.52 -2.97
CA GLU A 59 -0.41 -6.30 -1.76
C GLU A 59 -0.20 -4.87 -1.24
N PRO A 60 -1.03 -3.89 -1.64
CA PRO A 60 -0.99 -2.54 -1.08
C PRO A 60 -1.52 -2.52 0.36
N ALA A 61 -0.83 -1.79 1.24
CA ALA A 61 -1.31 -1.55 2.60
C ALA A 61 -2.39 -0.45 2.61
N TYR A 62 -3.56 -0.74 3.16
CA TYR A 62 -4.65 0.22 3.37
C TYR A 62 -5.46 -0.11 4.64
N ALA A 63 -6.24 0.85 5.13
CA ALA A 63 -7.09 0.73 6.30
C ALA A 63 -8.44 1.41 6.07
#